data_AF-A0A062C2R0-F1
#
_entry.id   AF-A0A062C2R0-F1
#
_cell.length_a   1.000
_cell.length_b   1.000
_cell.length_c   1.000
_cell.angle_alpha   90.00
_cell.angle_beta   90.00
_cell.angle_gamma   90.00
#
_symmetry.space_group_name_H-M   'P 1'
#
loop_
_entity.id
_entity.type
_entity.pdbx_description
1 polymer ?
#
loop_
_entity_poly.entity_id
_entity_poly.type
_entity_poly.pdbx_seq_one_letter_code
_entity_poly.pdbx_strand_id
1 'polypeptide(L)'
;MNMSEIVGHGAQPSQQFYRDYSANALLPEIQWQQFFKHSKLAQPQLQALDTLYHSAVPLALQVFEALRFDVFAPAAYQPQGLGLFDKLAQQEEKLIQVLQSESECLDDAVRHQLWSMLLRGGAVLVFKAWLGKVKTGQDQLDMTQFDELSDLLFIKTSPYDLAEYLKVDPQADSDHIFLMYEGDIFLDRFNSLETAALFVELGVYDAAFLSLRDDRVANYLKEKGQVSQDQIDDLEFALNPLFCTDLMAKQDCLA
;
A
#
# COMPACT_ATOMS: atom_id res chain seq x y z
N MET A 1 16.01 46.46 36.68
CA MET A 1 15.94 47.02 35.32
C MET A 1 16.97 46.32 34.44
N ASN A 2 16.66 46.20 33.14
CA ASN A 2 17.23 45.39 32.05
C ASN A 2 16.82 43.91 32.10
N MET A 3 15.90 43.37 31.28
CA MET A 3 15.59 43.49 29.83
C MET A 3 16.55 42.67 28.97
N SER A 4 15.99 41.81 28.10
CA SER A 4 16.55 40.66 27.37
C SER A 4 16.78 39.43 28.26
N GLU A 5 16.02 38.33 28.14
CA GLU A 5 15.68 37.57 26.93
C GLU A 5 14.20 37.16 26.95
N ILE A 6 13.40 37.76 26.06
CA ILE A 6 12.15 37.16 25.63
C ILE A 6 12.56 36.10 24.61
N VAL A 7 12.78 34.87 25.08
CA VAL A 7 12.86 33.71 24.18
C VAL A 7 11.46 33.56 23.61
N GLY A 8 11.29 34.05 22.39
CA GLY A 8 10.09 33.78 21.60
C GLY A 8 9.89 32.27 21.57
N HIS A 9 8.77 31.82 22.12
CA HIS A 9 8.23 30.51 21.79
C HIS A 9 7.94 30.50 20.30
N GLY A 10 8.96 30.16 19.50
CA GLY A 10 8.79 29.81 18.11
C GLY A 10 7.75 28.71 18.04
N ALA A 11 6.69 28.94 17.26
CA ALA A 11 5.73 27.93 16.90
C ALA A 11 6.50 26.65 16.53
N GLN A 12 6.14 25.53 17.15
CA GLN A 12 6.84 24.29 16.87
C GLN A 12 6.78 24.01 15.36
N PRO A 13 7.90 23.62 14.72
CA PRO A 13 7.95 23.34 13.27
C PRO A 13 6.82 22.42 12.80
N SER A 14 6.40 21.49 13.66
CA SER A 14 5.24 20.61 13.46
C SER A 14 3.93 21.37 13.25
N GLN A 15 3.63 22.43 14.00
CA GLN A 15 2.37 23.18 13.91
C GLN A 15 2.24 24.02 12.65
N GLN A 16 3.34 24.54 12.09
CA GLN A 16 3.33 25.18 10.77
C GLN A 16 3.19 24.13 9.65
N PHE A 17 3.90 23.01 9.76
CA PHE A 17 3.75 21.87 8.85
C PHE A 17 2.33 21.32 8.78
N TYR A 18 1.65 21.21 9.93
CA TYR A 18 0.25 20.78 9.99
C TYR A 18 -0.71 21.70 9.24
N ARG A 19 -0.42 23.01 9.18
CA ARG A 19 -1.23 23.96 8.41
C ARG A 19 -0.98 23.81 6.92
N ASP A 20 0.27 23.61 6.53
CA ASP A 20 0.70 23.55 5.14
C ASP A 20 0.34 22.23 4.45
N TYR A 21 0.05 21.16 5.22
CA TYR A 21 -0.25 19.82 4.71
C TYR A 21 -1.47 19.15 5.37
N SER A 22 -2.42 19.95 5.89
CA SER A 22 -3.72 19.45 6.37
C SER A 22 -4.56 18.81 5.25
N ALA A 23 -5.66 18.14 5.58
CA ALA A 23 -6.54 17.48 4.59
C ALA A 23 -7.05 18.38 3.44
N ASN A 24 -6.96 19.70 3.58
CA ASN A 24 -7.34 20.70 2.56
C ASN A 24 -6.14 21.37 1.87
N ALA A 25 -4.91 20.93 2.17
CA ALA A 25 -3.70 21.44 1.54
C ALA A 25 -3.53 20.86 0.12
N LEU A 26 -2.88 21.64 -0.74
CA LEU A 26 -2.45 21.14 -2.05
C LEU A 26 -1.43 20.03 -1.82
N LEU A 27 -1.70 18.85 -2.38
CA LEU A 27 -0.75 17.75 -2.36
C LEU A 27 0.48 18.13 -3.20
N PRO A 28 1.71 17.88 -2.70
CA PRO A 28 2.91 18.12 -3.48
C PRO A 28 2.95 17.22 -4.72
N GLU A 29 3.45 17.73 -5.84
CA GLU A 29 3.65 16.91 -7.03
C GLU A 29 4.69 15.80 -6.75
N ILE A 30 4.37 14.57 -7.17
CA ILE A 30 5.29 13.43 -7.13
C ILE A 30 5.58 12.98 -8.56
N GLN A 31 6.86 12.92 -8.92
CA GLN A 31 7.26 12.49 -10.25
C GLN A 31 7.46 10.97 -10.27
N TRP A 32 6.36 10.20 -10.36
CA TRP A 32 6.35 8.73 -10.26
C TRP A 32 7.37 8.03 -11.17
N GLN A 33 7.59 8.56 -12.37
CA GLN A 33 8.58 8.01 -13.31
C GLN A 33 10.02 8.10 -12.78
N GLN A 34 10.36 9.21 -12.11
CA GLN A 34 11.68 9.40 -11.50
C GLN A 34 11.80 8.62 -10.20
N PHE A 35 10.70 8.60 -9.44
CA PHE A 35 10.56 7.87 -8.18
C PHE A 35 10.80 6.36 -8.38
N PHE A 36 10.11 5.75 -9.35
CA PHE A 36 10.24 4.33 -9.72
C PHE A 36 11.01 4.14 -11.04
N LYS A 37 12.20 4.77 -11.13
CA LYS A 37 13.05 4.78 -12.35
C LYS A 37 13.34 3.41 -12.97
N HIS A 38 13.29 2.34 -12.16
CA HIS A 38 13.57 0.98 -12.61
C HIS A 38 12.34 0.23 -13.12
N SER A 39 11.12 0.66 -12.79
CA SER A 39 9.87 -0.05 -13.12
C SER A 39 9.30 0.24 -14.52
N LYS A 40 9.85 1.22 -15.25
CA LYS A 40 9.39 1.60 -16.61
C LYS A 40 7.85 1.77 -16.69
N LEU A 41 7.30 2.69 -15.90
CA LEU A 41 5.85 2.92 -15.85
C LEU A 41 5.33 3.41 -17.22
N ALA A 42 4.20 2.84 -17.66
CA ALA A 42 3.45 3.36 -18.80
C ALA A 42 2.29 4.26 -18.31
N GLN A 43 1.59 4.89 -19.26
CA GLN A 43 0.55 5.88 -18.97
C GLN A 43 -0.55 5.35 -18.04
N PRO A 44 -1.10 4.12 -18.22
CA PRO A 44 -2.13 3.62 -17.31
C PRO A 44 -1.65 3.49 -15.86
N GLN A 45 -0.40 3.06 -15.63
CA GLN A 45 0.17 2.94 -14.30
C GLN A 45 0.40 4.30 -13.65
N LEU A 46 0.88 5.28 -14.43
CA LEU A 46 1.08 6.66 -13.94
C LEU A 46 -0.25 7.27 -13.51
N GLN A 47 -1.28 7.17 -14.35
CA GLN A 47 -2.60 7.71 -14.05
C GLN A 47 -3.27 7.00 -12.85
N ALA A 48 -3.08 5.68 -12.71
CA ALA A 48 -3.57 4.94 -11.56
C ALA A 48 -2.87 5.38 -10.26
N LEU A 49 -1.55 5.58 -10.27
CA LEU A 49 -0.79 6.10 -9.13
C LEU A 49 -1.24 7.51 -8.75
N ASP A 50 -1.43 8.39 -9.73
CA ASP A 50 -1.94 9.75 -9.50
C ASP A 50 -3.35 9.73 -8.93
N THR A 51 -4.23 8.89 -9.46
CA THR A 51 -5.61 8.74 -8.95
C THR A 51 -5.56 8.28 -7.48
N LEU A 52 -4.78 7.23 -7.18
CA LEU A 52 -4.62 6.75 -5.81
C LEU A 52 -4.06 7.82 -4.88
N TYR A 53 -3.07 8.56 -5.33
CA TYR A 53 -2.45 9.62 -4.54
C TYR A 53 -3.46 10.71 -4.17
N HIS A 54 -4.24 11.18 -5.14
CA HIS A 54 -5.21 12.24 -4.94
C HIS A 54 -6.47 11.77 -4.17
N SER A 55 -6.78 10.48 -4.18
CA SER A 55 -7.91 9.93 -3.41
C SER A 55 -7.52 9.48 -2.00
N ALA A 56 -6.46 8.68 -1.87
CA ALA A 56 -6.11 8.02 -0.61
C ALA A 56 -5.46 8.96 0.41
N VAL A 57 -4.57 9.87 -0.03
CA VAL A 57 -3.83 10.75 0.89
C VAL A 57 -4.77 11.72 1.62
N PRO A 58 -5.68 12.46 0.96
CA PRO A 58 -6.58 13.37 1.68
C PRO A 58 -7.48 12.65 2.68
N LEU A 59 -7.98 11.46 2.32
CA LEU A 59 -8.79 10.64 3.23
C LEU A 59 -7.98 10.19 4.45
N ALA A 60 -6.76 9.70 4.25
CA ALA A 60 -5.86 9.35 5.35
C ALA A 60 -5.63 10.53 6.30
N LEU A 61 -5.41 11.73 5.76
CA LEU A 61 -5.23 12.94 6.57
C LEU A 61 -6.47 13.33 7.37
N GLN A 62 -7.67 13.21 6.79
CA GLN A 62 -8.93 13.42 7.52
C GLN A 62 -9.09 12.44 8.68
N VAL A 63 -8.65 11.19 8.49
CA VAL A 63 -8.66 10.15 9.54
C VAL A 63 -7.72 10.52 10.67
N PHE A 64 -6.49 10.91 10.35
CA PHE A 64 -5.52 11.29 11.37
C PHE A 64 -5.97 12.51 12.15
N GLU A 65 -6.55 13.51 11.49
CA GLU A 65 -7.16 14.65 12.17
C GLU A 65 -8.30 14.22 13.11
N ALA A 66 -9.22 13.37 12.63
CA ALA A 66 -10.35 12.86 13.42
C ALA A 66 -9.94 11.96 14.58
N LEU A 67 -8.78 11.32 14.49
CA LEU A 67 -8.18 10.50 15.54
C LEU A 67 -7.27 11.31 16.47
N ARG A 68 -7.00 12.58 16.15
CA ARG A 68 -5.92 13.38 16.78
C ARG A 68 -4.58 12.64 16.76
N PHE A 69 -4.36 11.91 15.68
CA PHE A 69 -3.15 11.14 15.45
C PHE A 69 -2.11 12.03 14.79
N ASP A 70 -0.92 12.13 15.39
CA ASP A 70 0.17 12.92 14.85
C ASP A 70 1.15 12.04 14.06
N VAL A 71 1.06 12.08 12.73
CA VAL A 71 1.92 11.28 11.82
C VAL A 71 3.40 11.73 11.85
N PHE A 72 3.67 12.93 12.36
CA PHE A 72 5.01 13.48 12.50
C PHE A 72 5.58 13.28 13.92
N ALA A 73 4.77 12.84 14.88
CA ALA A 73 5.23 12.55 16.22
C ALA A 73 6.06 11.24 16.25
N PRO A 74 7.05 11.13 17.15
CA PRO A 74 7.76 9.88 17.37
C PRO A 74 6.80 8.75 17.77
N ALA A 75 7.05 7.53 17.29
CA ALA A 75 6.20 6.34 17.50
C ALA A 75 5.80 6.07 18.96
N ALA A 76 6.60 6.53 19.94
CA ALA A 76 6.32 6.42 21.37
C ALA A 76 5.04 7.17 21.86
N TYR A 77 4.41 7.99 21.02
CA TYR A 77 3.22 8.79 21.36
C TYR A 77 1.94 8.37 20.61
N GLN A 78 1.91 7.16 20.06
CA GLN A 78 0.76 6.67 19.29
C GLN A 78 -0.42 6.28 20.22
N PRO A 79 -1.63 6.81 19.98
CA PRO A 79 -2.81 6.45 20.77
C PRO A 79 -3.28 5.02 20.43
N GLN A 80 -3.16 4.11 21.39
CA GLN A 80 -3.84 2.81 21.35
C GLN A 80 -5.30 2.98 21.81
N GLY A 81 -6.27 2.85 20.89
CA GLY A 81 -7.68 3.05 21.23
C GLY A 81 -8.65 2.18 20.42
N LEU A 82 -9.58 1.54 21.13
CA LEU A 82 -10.63 0.65 20.61
C LEU A 82 -11.55 1.24 19.52
N GLY A 83 -11.54 2.56 19.28
CA GLY A 83 -12.33 3.22 18.23
C GLY A 83 -11.58 3.45 16.91
N LEU A 84 -10.33 2.98 16.80
CA LEU A 84 -9.53 3.07 15.58
C LEU A 84 -10.16 2.22 14.47
N PHE A 85 -10.42 0.94 14.74
CA PHE A 85 -10.91 -0.03 13.76
C PHE A 85 -12.25 0.37 13.11
N ASP A 86 -13.22 0.87 13.89
CA ASP A 86 -14.50 1.33 13.35
C ASP A 86 -14.31 2.56 12.43
N LYS A 87 -13.39 3.46 12.80
CA LYS A 87 -13.04 4.60 11.96
C LYS A 87 -12.31 4.17 10.70
N LEU A 88 -11.58 3.06 10.70
CA LEU A 88 -10.94 2.53 9.49
C LEU A 88 -11.94 1.96 8.50
N ALA A 89 -12.88 1.14 8.98
CA ALA A 89 -13.90 0.55 8.13
C ALA A 89 -14.72 1.64 7.41
N GLN A 90 -15.07 2.72 8.12
CA GLN A 90 -15.77 3.88 7.53
C GLN A 90 -14.96 4.63 6.47
N GLN A 91 -13.64 4.48 6.46
CA GLN A 91 -12.74 5.25 5.60
C GLN A 91 -12.38 4.47 4.36
N GLU A 92 -12.30 3.14 4.49
CA GLU A 92 -12.32 2.26 3.34
C GLU A 92 -13.59 2.49 2.50
N GLU A 93 -14.78 2.52 3.11
CA GLU A 93 -16.03 2.75 2.39
C GLU A 93 -16.01 4.09 1.61
N LYS A 94 -15.54 5.17 2.25
CA LYS A 94 -15.39 6.48 1.60
C LYS A 94 -14.35 6.47 0.48
N LEU A 95 -13.22 5.79 0.68
CA LEU A 95 -12.19 5.64 -0.34
C LEU A 95 -12.77 4.93 -1.56
N ILE A 96 -13.50 3.83 -1.35
CA ILE A 96 -14.14 3.08 -2.44
C ILE A 96 -15.18 3.95 -3.15
N GLN A 97 -15.99 4.73 -2.44
CA GLN A 97 -16.97 5.65 -3.06
C GLN A 97 -16.29 6.72 -3.92
N VAL A 98 -15.21 7.34 -3.42
CA VAL A 98 -14.43 8.32 -4.19
C VAL A 98 -13.83 7.66 -5.42
N LEU A 99 -13.16 6.52 -5.26
CA LEU A 99 -12.52 5.81 -6.37
C LEU A 99 -13.54 5.29 -7.39
N GLN A 100 -14.72 4.87 -6.95
CA GLN A 100 -15.83 4.49 -7.84
C GLN A 100 -16.26 5.68 -8.69
N SER A 101 -16.41 6.88 -8.09
CA SER A 101 -16.74 8.09 -8.84
C SER A 101 -15.63 8.49 -9.81
N GLU A 102 -14.36 8.45 -9.40
CA GLU A 102 -13.22 8.75 -10.27
C GLU A 102 -13.15 7.76 -11.43
N SER A 103 -13.40 6.47 -11.15
CA SER A 103 -13.33 5.38 -12.14
C SER A 103 -14.27 5.58 -13.33
N GLU A 104 -15.37 6.32 -13.17
CA GLU A 104 -16.31 6.57 -14.29
C GLU A 104 -15.68 7.34 -15.44
N CYS A 105 -14.64 8.12 -15.16
CA CYS A 105 -13.92 8.93 -16.15
C CYS A 105 -12.59 8.30 -16.58
N LEU A 106 -12.25 7.11 -16.07
CA LEU A 106 -10.99 6.42 -16.36
C LEU A 106 -11.18 5.34 -17.43
N ASP A 107 -10.17 5.18 -18.28
CA ASP A 107 -10.12 4.08 -19.25
C ASP A 107 -9.96 2.72 -18.56
N ASP A 108 -10.40 1.65 -19.23
CA ASP A 108 -10.41 0.28 -18.69
C ASP A 108 -9.02 -0.16 -18.17
N ALA A 109 -7.96 0.16 -18.91
CA ALA A 109 -6.59 -0.14 -18.52
C ALA A 109 -6.18 0.56 -17.22
N VAL A 110 -6.63 1.80 -17.00
CA VAL A 110 -6.34 2.57 -15.78
C VAL A 110 -7.12 2.00 -14.60
N ARG A 111 -8.42 1.69 -14.80
CA ARG A 111 -9.25 1.06 -13.76
C ARG A 111 -8.66 -0.29 -13.32
N HIS A 112 -8.16 -1.07 -14.27
CA HIS A 112 -7.50 -2.34 -13.97
C HIS A 112 -6.21 -2.14 -13.17
N GLN A 113 -5.35 -1.18 -13.54
CA GLN A 113 -4.15 -0.86 -12.75
C GLN A 113 -4.51 -0.38 -11.34
N LEU A 114 -5.53 0.48 -11.22
CA LEU A 114 -6.04 0.98 -9.95
C LEU A 114 -6.49 -0.16 -9.03
N TRP A 115 -7.34 -1.04 -9.54
CA TRP A 115 -7.81 -2.25 -8.85
C TRP A 115 -6.65 -3.15 -8.40
N SER A 116 -5.75 -3.46 -9.33
CA SER A 116 -4.60 -4.34 -9.05
C SER A 116 -3.64 -3.75 -8.02
N MET A 117 -3.39 -2.44 -8.06
CA MET A 117 -2.53 -1.75 -7.10
C MET A 117 -3.18 -1.71 -5.71
N LEU A 118 -4.48 -1.42 -5.60
CA LEU A 118 -5.18 -1.36 -4.31
C LEU A 118 -5.09 -2.67 -3.55
N LEU A 119 -5.37 -3.78 -4.23
CA LEU A 119 -5.31 -5.12 -3.65
C LEU A 119 -3.92 -5.50 -3.15
N ARG A 120 -2.89 -4.80 -3.64
CA ARG A 120 -1.48 -5.04 -3.33
C ARG A 120 -0.82 -3.92 -2.51
N GLY A 121 -1.62 -3.07 -1.88
CA GLY A 121 -1.13 -2.02 -0.96
C GLY A 121 -0.77 -0.69 -1.61
N GLY A 122 -1.34 -0.39 -2.78
CA GLY A 122 -1.08 0.86 -3.51
C GLY A 122 -1.41 2.12 -2.69
N ALA A 123 -2.47 2.09 -1.88
CA ALA A 123 -2.83 3.22 -1.00
C ALA A 123 -1.77 3.48 0.07
N VAL A 124 -1.20 2.43 0.68
CA VAL A 124 -0.07 2.54 1.63
C VAL A 124 1.15 3.14 0.93
N LEU A 125 1.43 2.68 -0.30
CA LEU A 125 2.59 3.11 -1.06
C LEU A 125 2.55 4.61 -1.39
N VAL A 126 1.44 5.10 -1.95
CA VAL A 126 1.31 6.52 -2.29
C VAL A 126 1.34 7.40 -1.05
N PHE A 127 0.85 6.90 0.09
CA PHE A 127 0.95 7.60 1.37
C PHE A 127 2.39 7.67 1.88
N LYS A 128 3.16 6.58 1.78
CA LYS A 128 4.59 6.57 2.12
C LYS A 128 5.39 7.54 1.24
N ALA A 129 5.04 7.64 -0.05
CA ALA A 129 5.65 8.60 -0.96
C ALA A 129 5.31 10.05 -0.59
N TRP A 130 4.04 10.33 -0.28
CA TRP A 130 3.62 11.62 0.28
C TRP A 130 4.40 11.99 1.53
N LEU A 131 4.48 11.07 2.49
CA LEU A 131 5.11 11.33 3.78
C LEU A 131 6.61 11.62 3.64
N GLY A 132 7.30 10.83 2.80
CA GLY A 132 8.71 11.06 2.50
C GLY A 132 8.94 12.41 1.82
N LYS A 133 8.08 12.76 0.85
CA LYS A 133 8.11 14.06 0.16
C LYS A 133 7.91 15.23 1.10
N VAL A 134 6.93 15.14 1.99
CA VAL A 134 6.62 16.20 2.97
C VAL A 134 7.75 16.34 3.99
N LYS A 135 8.27 15.23 4.54
CA LYS A 135 9.35 15.28 5.55
C LYS A 135 10.69 15.80 5.03
N THR A 136 11.02 15.51 3.77
CA THR A 136 12.38 15.75 3.25
C THR A 136 12.45 16.74 2.08
N GLY A 137 11.31 17.05 1.46
CA GLY A 137 11.22 17.82 0.21
C GLY A 137 11.61 17.01 -1.04
N GLN A 138 12.07 15.77 -0.88
CA GLN A 138 12.56 14.92 -1.97
C GLN A 138 11.59 13.79 -2.31
N ASP A 139 11.62 13.33 -3.56
CA ASP A 139 10.84 12.20 -4.06
C ASP A 139 11.42 10.88 -3.53
N GLN A 140 11.13 10.56 -2.26
CA GLN A 140 11.59 9.36 -1.57
C GLN A 140 10.47 8.69 -0.77
N LEU A 141 10.56 7.38 -0.54
CA LEU A 141 9.63 6.66 0.34
C LEU A 141 10.01 6.86 1.80
N ASP A 142 9.00 7.12 2.64
CA ASP A 142 9.18 6.98 4.07
C ASP A 142 9.15 5.48 4.47
N MET A 143 10.35 4.96 4.75
CA MET A 143 10.60 3.59 5.19
C MET A 143 10.64 3.44 6.72
N THR A 144 10.40 4.52 7.49
CA THR A 144 10.28 4.39 8.95
C THR A 144 9.07 3.50 9.27
N GLN A 145 9.20 2.62 10.28
CA GLN A 145 8.22 1.57 10.60
C GLN A 145 6.83 2.19 10.74
N PHE A 146 6.03 1.96 9.69
CA PHE A 146 4.71 2.52 9.49
C PHE A 146 3.69 1.40 9.70
N ASP A 147 3.98 0.45 10.58
CA ASP A 147 3.34 -0.87 10.56
C ASP A 147 1.86 -0.73 10.93
N GLU A 148 1.56 -0.03 12.03
CA GLU A 148 0.18 0.20 12.48
C GLU A 148 -0.65 1.06 11.51
N LEU A 149 0.01 1.96 10.77
CA LEU A 149 -0.64 2.85 9.82
C LEU A 149 -0.80 2.22 8.44
N SER A 150 0.06 1.26 8.09
CA SER A 150 -0.03 0.50 6.85
C SER A 150 -1.32 -0.30 6.85
N ASP A 151 -1.65 -0.97 7.97
CA ASP A 151 -2.89 -1.72 8.14
C ASP A 151 -4.14 -0.85 7.91
N LEU A 152 -4.07 0.44 8.25
CA LEU A 152 -5.18 1.39 8.08
C LEU A 152 -5.49 1.71 6.62
N LEU A 153 -4.48 1.64 5.75
CA LEU A 153 -4.59 2.00 4.34
C LEU A 153 -4.68 0.77 3.43
N PHE A 154 -4.61 -0.43 4.00
CA PHE A 154 -4.93 -1.66 3.27
C PHE A 154 -6.44 -1.84 3.18
N ILE A 155 -6.94 -1.94 1.95
CA ILE A 155 -8.35 -2.27 1.70
C ILE A 155 -8.64 -3.69 2.19
N LYS A 156 -9.75 -3.91 2.91
CA LYS A 156 -10.19 -5.25 3.34
C LYS A 156 -11.30 -5.82 2.46
N THR A 157 -11.80 -5.03 1.52
CA THR A 157 -12.79 -5.43 0.50
C THR A 157 -12.25 -6.56 -0.39
N SER A 158 -13.13 -7.52 -0.70
CA SER A 158 -12.81 -8.66 -1.57
C SER A 158 -12.35 -8.16 -2.95
N PRO A 159 -11.41 -8.85 -3.63
CA PRO A 159 -11.01 -8.51 -4.99
C PRO A 159 -12.17 -8.44 -5.99
N TYR A 160 -13.21 -9.26 -5.82
CA TYR A 160 -14.36 -9.30 -6.73
C TYR A 160 -15.32 -8.12 -6.49
N ASP A 161 -15.64 -7.83 -5.23
CA ASP A 161 -16.47 -6.67 -4.88
C ASP A 161 -15.78 -5.37 -5.33
N LEU A 162 -14.47 -5.25 -5.11
CA LEU A 162 -13.70 -4.09 -5.56
C LEU A 162 -13.71 -3.96 -7.09
N ALA A 163 -13.62 -5.07 -7.82
CA ALA A 163 -13.69 -5.04 -9.27
C ALA A 163 -15.07 -4.58 -9.76
N GLU A 164 -16.15 -5.00 -9.08
CA GLU A 164 -17.51 -4.53 -9.39
C GLU A 164 -17.63 -3.02 -9.16
N TYR A 165 -17.16 -2.52 -8.00
CA TYR A 165 -17.18 -1.07 -7.71
C TYR A 165 -16.41 -0.25 -8.74
N LEU A 166 -15.25 -0.75 -9.18
CA LEU A 166 -14.38 -0.05 -10.13
C LEU A 166 -14.69 -0.39 -11.60
N LYS A 167 -15.73 -1.18 -11.89
CA LYS A 167 -16.12 -1.61 -13.25
C LYS A 167 -14.94 -2.23 -14.01
N VAL A 168 -14.25 -3.17 -13.37
CA VAL A 168 -13.10 -3.92 -13.89
C VAL A 168 -13.51 -5.37 -14.11
N ASP A 169 -13.04 -5.97 -15.20
CA ASP A 169 -13.04 -7.41 -15.38
C ASP A 169 -11.79 -8.00 -14.67
N PRO A 170 -11.95 -8.76 -13.57
CA PRO A 170 -10.82 -9.35 -12.84
C PRO A 170 -10.01 -10.35 -13.68
N GLN A 171 -10.63 -10.93 -14.71
CA GLN A 171 -10.05 -11.98 -15.55
C GLN A 171 -9.50 -11.44 -16.87
N ALA A 172 -9.49 -10.11 -17.04
CA ALA A 172 -8.88 -9.49 -18.20
C ALA A 172 -7.38 -9.80 -18.26
N ASP A 173 -6.89 -10.14 -19.45
CA ASP A 173 -5.47 -10.31 -19.74
C ASP A 173 -4.78 -8.94 -19.75
N SER A 174 -4.43 -8.47 -18.56
CA SER A 174 -3.85 -7.15 -18.31
C SER A 174 -2.62 -7.29 -17.41
N ASP A 175 -1.61 -6.49 -17.67
CA ASP A 175 -0.36 -6.55 -16.91
C ASP A 175 -0.56 -6.11 -15.45
N HIS A 176 0.18 -6.71 -14.53
CA HIS A 176 0.19 -6.34 -13.11
C HIS A 176 1.57 -5.82 -12.72
N ILE A 177 1.71 -4.51 -12.53
CA ILE A 177 3.02 -3.89 -12.31
C ILE A 177 3.59 -4.19 -10.92
N PHE A 178 4.91 -4.35 -10.85
CA PHE A 178 5.71 -4.36 -9.64
C PHE A 178 6.58 -3.10 -9.58
N LEU A 179 6.67 -2.50 -8.40
CA LEU A 179 7.36 -1.22 -8.21
C LEU A 179 8.69 -1.43 -7.50
N MET A 180 9.81 -1.15 -8.18
CA MET A 180 11.15 -1.31 -7.63
C MET A 180 11.66 0.01 -7.07
N TYR A 181 12.06 0.02 -5.80
CA TYR A 181 12.61 1.20 -5.13
C TYR A 181 13.72 0.78 -4.15
N GLU A 182 14.92 1.37 -4.29
CA GLU A 182 16.09 1.16 -3.42
C GLU A 182 16.48 -0.31 -3.12
N GLY A 183 16.16 -1.23 -4.04
CA GLY A 183 16.47 -2.66 -3.91
C GLY A 183 15.30 -3.51 -3.39
N ASP A 184 14.22 -2.86 -2.95
CA ASP A 184 12.97 -3.50 -2.53
C ASP A 184 11.94 -3.53 -3.66
N ILE A 185 11.03 -4.51 -3.58
CA ILE A 185 9.88 -4.67 -4.47
C ILE A 185 8.61 -4.33 -3.70
N PHE A 186 7.84 -3.39 -4.25
CA PHE A 186 6.54 -2.97 -3.76
C PHE A 186 5.43 -3.50 -4.65
N LEU A 187 4.22 -3.55 -4.08
CA LEU A 187 3.06 -4.28 -4.62
C LEU A 187 3.30 -5.80 -4.69
N ASP A 188 4.07 -6.32 -3.72
CA ASP A 188 4.38 -7.75 -3.54
C ASP A 188 3.64 -8.40 -2.34
N ARG A 189 2.68 -7.70 -1.74
CA ARG A 189 1.83 -8.23 -0.66
C ARG A 189 0.37 -8.18 -1.09
N PHE A 190 -0.47 -8.97 -0.43
CA PHE A 190 -1.90 -9.05 -0.72
C PHE A 190 -2.72 -8.61 0.48
N ASN A 191 -3.87 -7.99 0.22
CA ASN A 191 -4.79 -7.62 1.27
C ASN A 191 -5.55 -8.81 1.90
N SER A 192 -5.63 -9.95 1.19
CA SER A 192 -6.33 -11.14 1.65
C SER A 192 -5.80 -12.42 1.00
N LEU A 193 -6.15 -13.58 1.58
CA LEU A 193 -5.88 -14.89 0.99
C LEU A 193 -6.60 -15.08 -0.35
N GLU A 194 -7.81 -14.52 -0.49
CA GLU A 194 -8.57 -14.57 -1.75
C GLU A 194 -7.83 -13.84 -2.87
N THR A 195 -7.23 -12.70 -2.55
CA THR A 195 -6.40 -11.94 -3.48
C THR A 195 -5.14 -12.73 -3.86
N ALA A 196 -4.44 -13.35 -2.90
CA ALA A 196 -3.28 -14.17 -3.22
C ALA A 196 -3.64 -15.31 -4.20
N ALA A 197 -4.77 -15.99 -3.95
CA ALA A 197 -5.27 -17.04 -4.85
C ALA A 197 -5.66 -16.52 -6.23
N LEU A 198 -6.34 -15.37 -6.31
CA LEU A 198 -6.69 -14.75 -7.58
C LEU A 198 -5.43 -14.42 -8.41
N PHE A 199 -4.41 -13.83 -7.80
CA PHE A 199 -3.19 -13.48 -8.52
C PHE A 199 -2.34 -14.70 -8.95
N VAL A 200 -2.54 -15.86 -8.31
CA VAL A 200 -2.06 -17.16 -8.80
C VAL A 200 -2.86 -17.62 -10.02
N GLU A 201 -4.19 -17.52 -9.99
CA GLU A 201 -5.07 -17.88 -11.13
C GLU A 201 -4.78 -17.04 -12.37
N LEU A 202 -4.50 -15.75 -12.18
CA LEU A 202 -4.11 -14.82 -13.24
C LEU A 202 -2.69 -15.06 -13.76
N GLY A 203 -1.93 -16.00 -13.18
CA GLY A 203 -0.58 -16.34 -13.61
C GLY A 203 0.48 -15.29 -13.24
N VAL A 204 0.16 -14.36 -12.33
CA VAL A 204 1.10 -13.31 -11.87
C VAL A 204 2.11 -13.90 -10.89
N TYR A 205 1.68 -14.86 -10.09
CA TYR A 205 2.51 -15.54 -9.11
C TYR A 205 2.49 -17.05 -9.30
N ASP A 206 3.63 -17.66 -9.03
CA ASP A 206 3.73 -19.11 -8.88
C ASP A 206 3.18 -19.54 -7.52
N ALA A 207 2.26 -20.51 -7.54
CA ALA A 207 1.55 -20.99 -6.35
C ALA A 207 2.50 -21.64 -5.33
N ALA A 208 3.49 -22.40 -5.81
CA ALA A 208 4.47 -23.07 -4.95
C ALA A 208 5.42 -22.03 -4.32
N PHE A 209 5.85 -21.03 -5.09
CA PHE A 209 6.71 -19.95 -4.59
C PHE A 209 6.03 -19.14 -3.47
N LEU A 210 4.77 -18.74 -3.63
CA LEU A 210 4.03 -18.06 -2.56
C LEU A 210 3.85 -18.95 -1.33
N SER A 211 3.58 -20.24 -1.55
CA SER A 211 3.39 -21.21 -0.47
C SER A 211 4.65 -21.45 0.35
N LEU A 212 5.84 -21.34 -0.24
CA LEU A 212 7.11 -21.41 0.50
C LEU A 212 7.33 -20.20 1.41
N ARG A 213 6.76 -19.03 1.05
CA ARG A 213 6.95 -17.78 1.80
C ARG A 213 5.99 -17.66 2.99
N ASP A 214 4.75 -18.13 2.87
CA ASP A 214 3.70 -18.00 3.90
C ASP A 214 2.83 -19.26 4.04
N ASP A 215 2.84 -19.88 5.24
CA ASP A 215 2.08 -21.10 5.53
C ASP A 215 0.55 -20.93 5.41
N ARG A 216 0.03 -19.72 5.68
CA ARG A 216 -1.41 -19.45 5.58
C ARG A 216 -1.85 -19.47 4.12
N VAL A 217 -1.04 -18.87 3.25
CA VAL A 217 -1.23 -18.91 1.80
C VAL A 217 -1.11 -20.35 1.32
N ALA A 218 -0.08 -21.09 1.74
CA ALA A 218 0.10 -22.50 1.39
C ALA A 218 -1.13 -23.36 1.71
N ASN A 219 -1.68 -23.23 2.93
CA ASN A 219 -2.86 -23.98 3.33
C ASN A 219 -4.09 -23.60 2.50
N TYR A 220 -4.30 -22.31 2.26
CA TYR A 220 -5.44 -21.83 1.45
C TYR A 220 -5.36 -22.29 -0.01
N LEU A 221 -4.19 -22.17 -0.66
CA LEU A 221 -4.00 -22.60 -2.04
C LEU A 221 -4.13 -24.13 -2.19
N LYS A 222 -3.69 -24.90 -1.20
CA LYS A 222 -3.91 -26.37 -1.14
C LYS A 222 -5.39 -26.72 -1.05
N GLU A 223 -6.14 -26.04 -0.19
CA GLU A 223 -7.60 -26.24 -0.07
C GLU A 223 -8.34 -25.89 -1.38
N LYS A 224 -7.85 -24.91 -2.13
CA LYS A 224 -8.35 -24.54 -3.46
C LYS A 224 -7.89 -25.47 -4.59
N GLY A 225 -6.98 -26.40 -4.31
CA GLY A 225 -6.40 -27.30 -5.32
C GLY A 225 -5.47 -26.59 -6.32
N GLN A 226 -4.99 -25.40 -5.98
CA GLN A 226 -4.10 -24.59 -6.83
C GLN A 226 -2.62 -24.98 -6.67
N VAL A 227 -2.28 -25.69 -5.60
CA VAL A 227 -0.93 -26.24 -5.36
C VAL A 227 -1.04 -27.54 -4.56
N SER A 228 -0.14 -28.50 -4.81
CA SER A 228 0.04 -29.70 -3.99
C SER A 228 1.24 -29.58 -3.05
N GLN A 229 1.31 -30.42 -2.02
CA GLN A 229 2.49 -30.48 -1.16
C GLN A 229 3.73 -30.90 -1.95
N ASP A 230 3.60 -31.87 -2.86
CA ASP A 230 4.71 -32.32 -3.71
C ASP A 230 5.32 -31.19 -4.55
N GLN A 231 4.48 -30.29 -5.09
CA GLN A 231 4.97 -29.13 -5.87
C GLN A 231 5.76 -28.14 -5.01
N ILE A 232 5.36 -27.96 -3.75
CA ILE A 232 6.06 -27.10 -2.78
C ILE A 232 7.41 -27.74 -2.43
N ASP A 233 7.41 -29.03 -2.11
CA ASP A 233 8.61 -29.78 -1.71
C ASP A 233 9.63 -29.87 -2.87
N ASP A 234 9.15 -30.10 -4.10
CA ASP A 234 9.98 -30.11 -5.31
C ASP A 234 10.67 -28.75 -5.55
N LEU A 235 9.94 -27.65 -5.36
CA LEU A 235 10.50 -26.31 -5.48
C LEU A 235 11.49 -26.00 -4.35
N GLU A 236 11.18 -26.39 -3.11
CA GLU A 236 12.10 -26.24 -1.98
C GLU A 236 13.43 -26.97 -2.24
N PHE A 237 13.34 -28.20 -2.74
CA PHE A 237 14.52 -28.98 -3.13
C PHE A 237 15.29 -28.34 -4.28
N ALA A 238 14.60 -27.81 -5.29
CA ALA A 238 15.25 -27.14 -6.42
C ALA A 238 15.99 -25.85 -6.00
N LEU A 239 15.44 -25.10 -5.04
CA LEU A 239 16.02 -23.87 -4.52
C LEU A 239 17.15 -24.14 -3.51
N ASN A 240 17.13 -25.28 -2.83
CA ASN A 240 18.16 -25.67 -1.85
C ASN A 240 18.63 -27.14 -2.03
N PRO A 241 19.23 -27.49 -3.18
CA PRO A 241 19.55 -28.88 -3.53
C PRO A 241 20.64 -29.51 -2.65
N LEU A 242 21.39 -28.69 -1.91
CA LEU A 242 22.48 -29.11 -1.03
C LEU A 242 22.13 -28.96 0.46
N PHE A 243 20.91 -28.54 0.80
CA PHE A 243 20.47 -28.23 2.18
C PHE A 243 21.45 -27.31 2.92
N CYS A 244 22.12 -26.44 2.17
CA CYS A 244 23.15 -25.56 2.66
C CYS A 244 22.49 -24.20 2.93
N THR A 245 21.98 -23.99 4.14
CA THR A 245 21.38 -22.75 4.72
C THR A 245 19.85 -22.58 4.61
N ASP A 246 19.28 -21.91 5.63
CA ASP A 246 17.91 -21.36 5.71
C ASP A 246 17.72 -20.30 4.61
N LEU A 247 17.51 -20.73 3.37
CA LEU A 247 17.60 -19.86 2.19
C LEU A 247 16.37 -18.99 1.92
N MET A 248 15.23 -19.27 2.54
CA MET A 248 14.05 -18.41 2.46
C MET A 248 13.51 -18.15 3.85
N ALA A 249 13.87 -17.00 4.43
CA ALA A 249 13.15 -16.51 5.59
C ALA A 249 11.68 -16.38 5.22
N LYS A 250 10.79 -17.04 5.97
CA LYS A 250 9.35 -16.86 5.81
C LYS A 250 9.03 -15.38 5.85
N GLN A 251 8.27 -14.91 4.87
CA GLN A 251 7.89 -13.51 4.74
C GLN A 251 6.38 -13.45 4.68
N ASP A 252 5.80 -12.53 5.45
CA ASP A 252 4.36 -12.31 5.43
C ASP A 252 3.94 -11.81 4.04
N CYS A 253 3.17 -12.64 3.34
CA CYS A 253 2.60 -12.31 2.02
C CYS A 253 1.29 -11.52 2.17
N LEU A 254 0.72 -11.50 3.37
CA LEU A 254 -0.48 -10.76 3.71
C LEU A 254 -0.13 -9.43 4.39
N ALA A 255 -1.11 -8.54 4.41
CA ALA A 255 -1.03 -7.24 5.06
C ALA A 255 -2.17 -7.01 6.05
#